data_AF-A0A7K9RPE0-F1
#
_entry.id   AF-A0A7K9RPE0-F1
#
_cell.length_a   1.000
_cell.length_b   1.000
_cell.length_c   1.000
_cell.angle_alpha   90.00
_cell.angle_beta   90.00
_cell.angle_gamma   90.00
#
_symmetry.space_group_name_H-M   'P 1'
#
loop_
_entity.id
_entity.type
_entity.pdbx_description
1 polymer ?
#
loop_
_entity_poly.entity_id
_entity_poly.type
_entity_poly.pdbx_seq_one_letter_code
_entity_poly.pdbx_strand_id
1 'polypeptide(L)'
;KERRDEEKKELKDSKKERQITEEDLQGKTEEEIEMMKMMGFASFDTTKGKKVDGAANAYAINVSQKRKYRQYMNRKGGFNRPLDFIA
;
A
#
# COMPACT_ATOMS: atom_id res chain seq x y z
N LYS A 1 0.08 -7.72 -17.13
CA LYS A 1 -0.29 -9.07 -16.63
C LYS A 1 0.89 -9.64 -15.84
N GLU A 2 2.09 -9.65 -16.45
CA GLU A 2 3.37 -10.10 -15.85
C GLU A 2 3.72 -9.48 -14.49
N ARG A 3 3.67 -8.15 -14.32
CA ARG A 3 3.97 -7.49 -13.03
C ARG A 3 3.17 -8.00 -11.83
N ARG A 4 1.90 -8.39 -12.05
CA ARG A 4 1.02 -8.91 -10.98
C ARG A 4 1.37 -10.36 -10.62
N ASP A 5 1.92 -11.10 -11.57
CA ASP A 5 2.35 -12.48 -11.38
C ASP A 5 3.74 -12.52 -10.71
N GLU A 6 4.60 -11.53 -10.97
CA GLU A 6 5.87 -11.31 -10.26
C GLU A 6 5.67 -10.91 -8.79
N GLU A 7 4.78 -9.95 -8.49
CA GLU A 7 4.42 -9.59 -7.11
C GLU A 7 3.88 -10.79 -6.32
N LYS A 8 3.05 -11.62 -6.96
CA LYS A 8 2.54 -12.85 -6.34
C LYS A 8 3.63 -13.88 -6.06
N LYS A 9 4.67 -13.92 -6.88
CA LYS A 9 5.80 -14.84 -6.71
C LYS A 9 6.71 -14.38 -5.56
N GLU A 10 7.01 -13.08 -5.47
CA GLU A 10 7.79 -12.50 -4.37
C GLU A 10 7.07 -12.60 -3.00
N LEU A 11 5.74 -12.45 -2.98
CA LEU A 11 4.91 -12.69 -1.78
C LEU A 11 4.95 -14.15 -1.31
N LYS A 12 5.21 -15.09 -2.22
CA LYS A 12 5.28 -16.53 -1.90
C LYS A 12 6.68 -16.92 -1.39
N ASP A 13 7.73 -16.32 -1.94
CA ASP A 13 9.12 -16.58 -1.54
C ASP A 13 9.49 -15.96 -0.19
N SER A 14 8.85 -14.85 0.20
CA SER A 14 9.06 -14.18 1.50
C SER A 14 8.42 -14.90 2.70
N LYS A 15 7.70 -16.01 2.47
CA LYS A 15 6.94 -16.76 3.49
C LYS A 15 7.71 -17.94 4.10
N LYS A 16 9.04 -17.90 4.13
CA LYS A 16 9.84 -18.84 4.93
C LYS A 16 9.82 -18.40 6.38
N GLU A 17 8.87 -18.92 7.15
CA GLU A 17 8.81 -18.77 8.60
C GLU A 17 10.11 -19.33 9.21
N ARG A 18 10.77 -18.56 10.08
CA ARG A 18 11.85 -19.09 10.91
C ARG A 18 11.21 -20.04 11.90
N GLN A 19 11.48 -21.33 11.77
CA GLN A 19 11.04 -22.32 12.74
C GLN A 19 11.84 -22.11 14.02
N ILE A 20 11.13 -21.93 15.13
CA ILE A 20 11.73 -21.84 16.47
C ILE A 20 12.42 -23.18 16.73
N THR A 21 13.72 -23.13 17.03
CA THR A 21 14.51 -24.34 17.29
C THR A 21 14.40 -24.74 18.77
N GLU A 22 14.56 -26.02 19.09
CA GLU A 22 14.49 -26.52 20.47
C GLU A 22 15.53 -25.84 21.40
N GLU A 23 16.63 -25.31 20.83
CA GLU A 23 17.65 -24.56 21.56
C GLU A 23 17.13 -23.20 22.10
N ASP A 24 16.18 -22.55 21.42
CA ASP A 24 15.61 -21.25 21.84
C ASP A 24 14.66 -21.36 23.04
N LEU A 25 14.14 -22.58 23.26
CA LEU A 25 13.17 -22.96 24.29
C LEU A 25 13.85 -23.56 25.53
N GLN A 26 15.15 -23.87 25.46
CA GLN A 26 15.86 -24.57 26.52
C GLN A 26 16.11 -23.64 27.73
N GLY A 27 15.58 -24.04 28.90
CA GLY A 27 15.77 -23.33 30.16
C GLY A 27 14.72 -22.28 30.52
N LYS A 28 13.65 -22.13 29.71
CA LYS A 28 12.50 -21.25 30.00
C LYS A 28 11.32 -22.06 30.51
N THR A 29 10.52 -21.48 31.39
CA THR A 29 9.27 -22.10 31.85
C THR A 29 8.20 -22.03 30.74
N GLU A 30 7.18 -22.89 30.80
CA GLU A 30 6.08 -22.88 29.82
C GLU A 30 5.37 -21.52 29.75
N GLU A 31 5.25 -20.83 30.89
CA GLU A 31 4.68 -19.49 30.99
C GLU A 31 5.54 -18.44 30.27
N GLU A 32 6.87 -18.50 30.40
CA GLU A 32 7.79 -17.59 29.70
C GLU A 32 7.75 -17.82 28.18
N ILE A 33 7.56 -19.07 27.75
CA ILE A 33 7.43 -19.45 26.33
C ILE A 33 6.13 -18.90 25.74
N GLU A 34 5.01 -19.01 26.45
CA GLU A 34 3.75 -18.39 26.03
C GLU A 34 3.83 -16.86 26.01
N MET A 35 4.47 -16.26 27.01
CA MET A 35 4.65 -14.82 27.06
C MET A 35 5.53 -14.31 25.90
N MET A 36 6.60 -15.05 25.55
CA MET A 36 7.46 -14.76 24.40
C MET A 36 6.71 -14.87 23.06
N LYS A 37 5.77 -15.83 22.94
CA LYS A 37 4.89 -15.96 21.77
C LYS A 37 3.89 -14.81 21.67
N MET A 38 3.23 -14.45 22.77
CA MET A 38 2.26 -13.36 22.79
C MET A 38 2.90 -12.00 22.52
N MET A 39 4.10 -11.77 23.04
CA MET A 39 4.84 -10.51 22.81
C MET A 39 5.54 -10.47 21.44
N GLY A 40 5.49 -11.56 20.65
CA GLY A 40 6.05 -11.60 19.29
C GLY A 40 7.56 -11.83 19.21
N PHE A 41 8.21 -12.25 20.30
CA PHE A 41 9.64 -12.61 20.29
C PHE A 41 9.92 -13.96 19.62
N ALA A 42 8.89 -14.78 19.45
CA ALA A 42 8.97 -16.11 18.89
C ALA A 42 9.04 -16.11 17.33
N SER A 43 8.52 -15.06 16.66
CA SER A 43 8.56 -14.95 15.20
C SER A 43 8.54 -13.48 14.77
N PHE A 44 9.36 -13.13 13.77
CA PHE A 44 9.37 -11.80 13.18
C PHE A 44 8.36 -11.71 12.03
N ASP A 45 7.25 -11.02 12.27
CA ASP A 45 6.33 -10.65 11.21
C ASP A 45 6.87 -9.48 10.38
N THR A 46 6.71 -9.58 9.05
CA THR A 46 6.92 -8.46 8.13
C THR A 46 5.58 -7.88 7.66
N THR A 47 5.50 -6.56 7.60
CA THR A 47 4.38 -5.81 7.02
C THR A 47 4.59 -5.47 5.54
N LYS A 48 5.77 -5.79 4.97
CA LYS A 48 6.09 -5.51 3.57
C LYS A 48 5.13 -6.26 2.64
N GLY A 49 4.41 -5.52 1.80
CA GLY A 49 3.43 -6.08 0.86
C GLY A 49 2.13 -6.56 1.50
N LYS A 50 1.94 -6.38 2.81
CA LYS A 50 0.68 -6.68 3.50
C LYS A 50 -0.09 -5.38 3.77
N LYS A 51 -1.41 -5.43 3.64
CA LYS A 51 -2.27 -4.31 4.09
C LYS A 51 -2.23 -4.27 5.61
N VAL A 52 -1.86 -3.11 6.16
CA VAL A 52 -1.88 -2.85 7.61
C VAL A 52 -3.21 -2.22 7.98
N ASP A 53 -3.83 -2.72 9.04
CA ASP A 53 -5.10 -2.23 9.57
C ASP A 53 -4.94 -0.87 10.28
N GLY A 54 -6.06 -0.19 10.53
CA GLY A 54 -6.08 1.14 11.16
C GLY A 54 -5.76 2.28 10.18
N ALA A 55 -5.18 3.36 10.71
CA ALA A 55 -4.89 4.59 9.96
C ALA A 55 -3.56 4.55 9.17
N ALA A 56 -2.89 3.39 9.10
CA ALA A 56 -1.58 3.25 8.46
C ALA A 56 -1.56 3.69 6.98
N ASN A 57 -2.71 3.61 6.31
CA ASN A 57 -2.89 4.02 4.91
C ASN A 57 -3.86 5.20 4.75
N ALA A 58 -4.06 6.01 5.80
CA ALA A 58 -4.93 7.16 5.73
C ALA A 58 -4.30 8.25 4.83
N TYR A 59 -4.97 8.57 3.72
CA TYR A 59 -4.60 9.70 2.86
C TYR A 59 -5.87 10.46 2.44
N ALA A 60 -5.73 11.77 2.27
CA ALA A 60 -6.80 12.63 1.77
C ALA A 60 -6.23 13.55 0.69
N ILE A 61 -6.99 13.76 -0.38
CA ILE A 61 -6.59 14.66 -1.48
C ILE A 61 -7.72 15.67 -1.68
N ASN A 62 -7.41 16.96 -1.56
CA ASN A 62 -8.31 18.04 -1.92
C ASN A 62 -7.87 18.64 -3.25
N VAL A 63 -8.52 18.24 -4.34
CA VAL A 63 -8.27 18.78 -5.68
C VAL A 63 -9.40 19.72 -6.07
N SER A 64 -9.10 21.02 -6.14
CA SER A 64 -9.99 22.01 -6.75
C SER A 64 -9.55 22.28 -8.18
N GLN A 65 -10.34 21.84 -9.16
CA GLN A 65 -10.09 22.15 -10.56
C GLN A 65 -10.58 23.56 -10.87
N LYS A 66 -9.68 24.44 -11.34
CA LYS A 66 -10.08 25.76 -11.83
C LYS A 66 -11.04 25.61 -13.01
N ARG A 67 -12.14 26.34 -12.98
CA ARG A 67 -13.11 26.39 -14.07
C ARG A 67 -12.39 26.89 -15.32
N LYS A 68 -12.38 26.08 -16.38
CA LYS A 68 -11.83 26.49 -17.67
C LYS A 68 -12.90 27.26 -18.44
N TYR A 69 -12.70 28.56 -18.65
CA TYR A 69 -13.62 29.38 -19.41
C TYR A 69 -13.40 29.17 -20.91
N ARG A 70 -14.44 29.49 -21.68
CA ARG A 70 -14.48 29.27 -23.14
C ARG A 70 -14.77 30.59 -23.82
N GLN A 71 -13.98 30.98 -24.81
CA GLN A 71 -14.20 32.21 -25.55
C GLN A 71 -15.24 31.97 -26.64
N TYR A 72 -16.40 32.63 -26.56
CA TYR A 72 -17.46 32.50 -27.56
C TYR A 72 -17.39 33.55 -28.66
N MET A 73 -17.05 34.79 -28.32
CA MET A 73 -17.05 35.93 -29.25
C MET A 73 -15.67 36.13 -29.89
N ASN A 74 -15.66 36.60 -31.14
CA ASN A 74 -14.45 36.93 -31.91
C ASN A 74 -13.41 35.80 -31.98
N ARG A 75 -13.89 34.56 -32.14
CA ARG A 75 -13.02 33.38 -32.24
C ARG A 75 -12.43 33.23 -33.64
N LYS A 76 -11.13 32.97 -33.73
CA LYS A 76 -10.50 32.51 -34.98
C LYS A 76 -10.86 31.04 -35.20
N GLY A 77 -11.76 30.75 -36.14
CA GLY A 77 -12.11 29.37 -36.47
C GLY A 77 -13.57 29.11 -36.90
N GLY A 78 -14.47 30.09 -36.79
CA GLY A 78 -15.87 29.92 -37.20
C GLY A 78 -16.72 29.12 -36.20
N PHE A 79 -18.02 29.01 -36.49
CA PHE A 79 -19.07 28.63 -35.54
C PHE A 79 -19.03 27.15 -35.07
N ASN A 80 -18.46 26.23 -35.87
CA ASN A 80 -18.43 24.78 -35.57
C ASN A 80 -17.06 24.24 -35.11
N ARG A 81 -16.14 25.09 -34.64
CA ARG A 81 -14.87 24.63 -34.03
C ARG A 81 -14.98 24.54 -32.50
N PRO A 82 -14.21 23.66 -31.83
CA PRO A 82 -14.17 23.60 -30.37
C PRO A 82 -13.69 24.94 -29.77
N LEU A 83 -14.40 25.43 -28.75
CA LEU A 83 -14.09 26.70 -28.07
C LEU A 83 -12.72 26.64 -27.39
N ASP A 84 -11.91 27.67 -27.63
CA ASP A 84 -10.59 27.81 -27.01
C ASP A 84 -10.75 28.01 -25.50
N PHE A 85 -9.85 27.37 -24.76
CA PHE A 85 -9.74 27.62 -23.33
C PHE A 85 -9.18 29.03 -23.13
N ILE A 86 -9.92 29.88 -22.42
CA ILE A 86 -9.42 31.19 -22.00
C ILE A 86 -8.42 30.92 -20.87
N ALA A 87 -7.19 31.39 -21.07
CA ALA A 87 -6.11 31.35 -20.07
C ALA A 87 -6.42 32.23 -18.86
#